data_AF-A0A7H9VCB3-F1
#
_entry.id   AF-A0A7H9VCB3-F1
#
_cell.length_a   1.000
_cell.length_b   1.000
_cell.length_c   1.000
_cell.angle_alpha   90.00
_cell.angle_beta   90.00
_cell.angle_gamma   90.00
#
_symmetry.space_group_name_H-M   'P 1'
#
loop_
_entity.id
_entity.type
_entity.pdbx_description
1 polymer ?
#
loop_
_entity_poly.entity_id
_entity_poly.type
_entity_poly.pdbx_seq_one_letter_code
_entity_poly.pdbx_strand_id
1 'polypeptide(L)'
;MSPPGERPSRESVLDAFAVESERGRSTLERYLRLYPEYAGELIDLSRELSREACEDAAPPSSADRALIDAAWSQHAKAVPAAAADPFAALTVDDWRTVAQVLDVPRQVVTALRERRVSIVSIPRRFLAMLAEAMRSSVEQLESSWEPAPLLVARSYKAENKPAVGEQVTFEQVLIDAGVPAEKRARLLAEAD
;
A
#
# COMPACT_ATOMS: atom_id res chain seq x y z
N MET A 1 5.98 -48.72 -14.48
CA MET A 1 5.71 -49.33 -15.80
C MET A 1 4.24 -49.10 -16.08
N SER A 2 3.92 -48.14 -16.95
CA SER A 2 2.53 -47.86 -17.36
C SER A 2 2.04 -48.95 -18.33
N PRO A 3 0.75 -49.30 -18.32
CA PRO A 3 0.23 -50.44 -19.05
C PRO A 3 0.27 -50.23 -20.58
N PRO A 4 0.39 -51.31 -21.36
CA PRO A 4 0.39 -51.22 -22.82
C PRO A 4 -1.02 -50.89 -23.32
N GLY A 5 -1.23 -49.68 -23.82
CA GLY A 5 -2.46 -49.28 -24.52
C GLY A 5 -3.15 -48.02 -23.98
N GLU A 6 -2.66 -47.42 -22.89
CA GLU A 6 -3.19 -46.14 -22.40
C GLU A 6 -2.66 -45.01 -23.28
N ARG A 7 -3.57 -44.21 -23.86
CA ARG A 7 -3.15 -42.99 -24.55
C ARG A 7 -2.42 -42.10 -23.55
N PRO A 8 -1.23 -41.57 -23.90
CA PRO A 8 -0.51 -40.70 -22.98
C PRO A 8 -1.37 -39.49 -22.60
N SER A 9 -1.25 -39.09 -21.34
CA SER A 9 -1.97 -37.93 -20.83
C SER A 9 -1.51 -36.67 -21.58
N ARG A 10 -2.39 -35.70 -21.64
CA ARG A 10 -2.14 -34.37 -22.20
C ARG A 10 -0.81 -33.77 -21.74
N GLU A 11 -0.55 -33.78 -20.44
CA GLU A 11 0.68 -33.25 -19.83
C GLU A 11 1.93 -34.00 -20.32
N SER A 12 1.89 -35.33 -20.35
CA SER A 12 3.02 -36.12 -20.87
C SER A 12 3.30 -35.86 -22.36
N VAL A 13 2.26 -35.58 -23.16
CA VAL A 13 2.43 -35.24 -24.59
C VAL A 13 3.05 -33.85 -24.76
N LEU A 14 2.59 -32.86 -23.98
CA LEU A 14 3.12 -31.50 -24.01
C LEU A 14 4.57 -31.45 -23.51
N ASP A 15 4.90 -32.18 -22.44
CA ASP A 15 6.26 -32.30 -21.92
C ASP A 15 7.20 -32.96 -22.93
N ALA A 16 6.75 -34.03 -23.57
CA ALA A 16 7.52 -34.71 -24.62
C ALA A 16 7.80 -33.77 -25.80
N PHE A 17 6.80 -33.01 -26.25
CA PHE A 17 6.97 -32.01 -27.30
C PHE A 17 7.93 -30.88 -26.88
N ALA A 18 7.87 -30.42 -25.63
CA ALA A 18 8.71 -29.36 -25.11
C ALA A 18 10.20 -29.73 -25.05
N VAL A 19 10.55 -31.02 -24.94
CA VAL A 19 11.96 -31.47 -24.89
C VAL A 19 12.53 -31.91 -26.25
N GLU A 20 11.73 -31.91 -27.33
CA GLU A 20 12.21 -32.27 -28.68
C GLU A 20 13.35 -31.35 -29.15
N SER A 21 14.40 -31.94 -29.73
CA SER A 21 15.59 -31.22 -30.19
C SER A 21 15.30 -30.26 -31.34
N GLU A 22 14.41 -30.65 -32.26
CA GLU A 22 13.95 -29.85 -33.39
C GLU A 22 12.45 -29.56 -33.26
N ARG A 23 12.09 -28.41 -32.67
CA ARG A 23 10.69 -28.00 -32.43
C ARG A 23 10.06 -27.29 -33.64
N GLY A 24 10.51 -27.65 -34.84
CA GLY A 24 10.06 -27.05 -36.09
C GLY A 24 8.67 -27.53 -36.52
N ARG A 25 8.21 -26.98 -37.65
CA ARG A 25 6.90 -27.29 -38.25
C ARG A 25 6.65 -28.79 -38.44
N SER A 26 7.66 -29.54 -38.87
CA SER A 26 7.60 -30.99 -39.08
C SER A 26 7.28 -31.77 -37.80
N THR A 27 7.87 -31.37 -36.68
CA THR A 27 7.63 -31.98 -35.37
C THR A 27 6.24 -31.66 -34.85
N LEU A 28 5.78 -30.41 -34.96
CA LEU A 28 4.41 -30.05 -34.61
C LEU A 28 3.37 -30.83 -35.44
N GLU A 29 3.56 -30.92 -36.76
CA GLU A 29 2.66 -31.67 -37.65
C GLU A 29 2.58 -33.17 -37.28
N ARG A 30 3.68 -33.77 -36.81
CA ARG A 30 3.69 -35.15 -36.31
C ARG A 30 2.84 -35.30 -35.05
N TYR A 31 3.00 -34.43 -34.07
CA TYR A 31 2.23 -34.49 -32.82
C TYR A 31 0.74 -34.20 -33.03
N LEU A 32 0.39 -33.28 -33.93
CA LEU A 32 -1.00 -32.98 -34.29
C LEU A 32 -1.71 -34.17 -34.97
N ARG A 33 -0.98 -35.00 -35.73
CA ARG A 33 -1.53 -36.23 -36.33
C ARG A 33 -1.71 -37.35 -35.31
N LEU A 34 -0.83 -37.44 -34.31
CA LEU A 34 -0.86 -38.48 -33.29
C LEU A 34 -1.84 -38.17 -32.15
N TYR A 35 -2.00 -36.88 -31.81
CA TYR A 35 -2.82 -36.41 -30.69
C TYR A 35 -3.71 -35.23 -31.11
N PRO A 36 -4.66 -35.44 -32.04
CA PRO A 36 -5.57 -34.38 -32.48
C PRO A 36 -6.42 -33.80 -31.34
N GLU A 37 -6.67 -34.57 -30.28
CA GLU A 37 -7.38 -34.13 -29.07
C GLU A 37 -6.68 -33.00 -28.30
N TYR A 38 -5.36 -32.85 -28.46
CA TYR A 38 -4.55 -31.83 -27.77
C TYR A 38 -4.05 -30.74 -28.74
N ALA A 39 -4.64 -30.64 -29.93
CA ALA A 39 -4.15 -29.77 -31.00
C ALA A 39 -4.04 -28.29 -30.59
N GLY A 40 -5.02 -27.76 -29.85
CA GLY A 40 -5.00 -26.37 -29.39
C GLY A 40 -3.80 -26.10 -28.48
N GLU A 41 -3.62 -26.96 -27.47
CA GLU A 41 -2.55 -26.80 -26.47
C GLU A 41 -1.15 -27.00 -27.08
N LEU A 42 -1.02 -27.92 -28.06
CA LEU A 42 0.22 -28.12 -28.81
C LEU A 42 0.58 -26.90 -29.67
N ILE A 43 -0.42 -26.26 -30.30
CA ILE A 43 -0.21 -25.04 -31.09
C ILE A 43 0.18 -23.87 -30.19
N ASP A 44 -0.52 -23.70 -29.07
CA ASP A 44 -0.23 -22.64 -28.10
C ASP A 44 1.17 -22.79 -27.50
N LEU A 45 1.52 -24.01 -27.08
CA LEU A 45 2.87 -24.31 -26.58
C LEU A 45 3.93 -24.11 -27.65
N SER A 46 3.69 -24.53 -28.90
CA SER A 46 4.62 -24.29 -30.00
C SER A 46 4.85 -22.80 -30.24
N ARG A 47 3.81 -21.97 -30.12
CA ARG A 47 3.94 -20.51 -30.26
C ARG A 47 4.72 -19.90 -29.10
N GLU A 48 4.45 -20.31 -27.87
CA GLU A 48 5.17 -19.80 -26.70
C GLU A 48 6.66 -20.19 -26.75
N LEU A 49 6.97 -21.43 -27.15
CA LEU A 49 8.35 -21.90 -27.31
C LEU A 49 9.07 -21.29 -28.52
N SER A 50 8.33 -20.89 -29.56
CA SER A 50 8.88 -20.20 -30.74
C SER A 50 9.02 -18.70 -30.51
N ARG A 51 8.46 -18.16 -29.42
CA ARG A 51 8.67 -16.76 -29.06
C ARG A 51 10.13 -16.63 -28.69
N GLU A 52 10.90 -15.99 -29.56
CA GLU A 52 12.19 -15.43 -29.16
C GLU A 52 11.90 -14.63 -27.90
N ALA A 53 12.51 -15.02 -26.78
CA ALA A 53 12.57 -14.12 -25.65
C ALA A 53 13.17 -12.86 -26.24
N CYS A 54 12.35 -11.81 -26.35
CA CYS A 54 12.85 -10.48 -26.62
C CYS A 54 13.59 -10.09 -25.35
N GLU A 55 14.74 -10.72 -25.15
CA GLU A 55 15.82 -10.23 -24.35
C GLU A 55 16.39 -9.07 -25.17
N ASP A 56 15.61 -7.99 -25.26
CA ASP A 56 16.22 -6.67 -25.35
C ASP A 56 16.89 -6.43 -24.00
N ALA A 57 17.96 -7.20 -23.77
CA ALA A 57 18.88 -7.09 -22.65
C ALA A 57 19.82 -5.92 -22.86
N ALA A 58 19.67 -5.18 -23.97
CA ALA A 58 20.34 -3.92 -24.15
C ALA A 58 19.84 -2.97 -23.05
N PRO A 59 20.75 -2.34 -22.29
CA PRO A 59 20.33 -1.30 -21.37
C PRO A 59 19.59 -0.21 -22.17
N PRO A 60 18.50 0.36 -21.61
CA PRO A 60 17.75 1.40 -22.29
C PRO A 60 18.68 2.54 -22.69
N SER A 61 18.44 3.11 -23.87
CA SER A 61 19.23 4.23 -24.38
C SER A 61 19.14 5.42 -23.42
N SER A 62 20.03 6.39 -23.57
CA SER A 62 19.96 7.62 -22.78
C SER A 62 18.64 8.37 -22.99
N ALA A 63 18.06 8.30 -24.19
CA ALA A 63 16.77 8.89 -24.51
C ALA A 63 15.62 8.17 -23.80
N ASP A 64 15.63 6.82 -23.78
CA ASP A 64 14.62 6.03 -23.09
C ASP A 64 14.66 6.24 -21.57
N ARG A 65 15.87 6.29 -21.00
CA ARG A 65 16.06 6.62 -19.58
C ARG A 65 15.50 8.00 -19.26
N ALA A 66 15.75 9.00 -20.10
CA ALA A 66 15.22 10.34 -19.91
C ALA A 66 13.68 10.37 -19.98
N LEU A 67 13.07 9.59 -20.88
CA LEU A 67 11.62 9.44 -20.96
C LEU A 67 11.05 8.75 -19.71
N ILE A 68 11.69 7.69 -19.23
CA ILE A 68 11.32 7.00 -18.00
C ILE A 68 11.42 7.94 -16.80
N ASP A 69 12.53 8.66 -16.65
CA ASP A 69 12.76 9.60 -15.55
C ASP A 69 11.75 10.76 -15.59
N ALA A 70 11.43 11.27 -16.79
CA ALA A 70 10.42 12.32 -16.95
C ALA A 70 9.01 11.82 -16.59
N ALA A 71 8.63 10.63 -17.06
CA ALA A 71 7.35 10.01 -16.73
C ALA A 71 7.26 9.71 -15.23
N TRP A 72 8.34 9.21 -14.62
CA TRP A 72 8.42 8.94 -13.19
C TRP A 72 8.32 10.23 -12.37
N SER A 73 9.00 11.29 -12.79
CA SER A 73 8.93 12.62 -12.17
C SER A 73 7.53 13.25 -12.29
N GLN A 74 6.87 13.06 -13.42
CA GLN A 74 5.49 13.50 -13.62
C GLN A 74 4.52 12.71 -12.74
N HIS A 75 4.70 11.39 -12.66
CA HIS A 75 3.93 10.53 -11.78
C HIS A 75 4.14 10.91 -10.31
N ALA A 76 5.38 11.13 -9.87
CA ALA A 76 5.68 11.56 -8.50
C ALA A 76 5.05 12.92 -8.13
N LYS A 77 4.85 13.82 -9.12
CA LYS A 77 4.12 15.07 -8.92
C LYS A 77 2.59 14.89 -8.88
N ALA A 78 2.08 13.86 -9.55
CA ALA A 78 0.64 13.56 -9.65
C ALA A 78 0.15 12.61 -8.54
N VAL A 79 1.03 11.77 -8.00
CA VAL A 79 0.80 11.02 -6.78
C VAL A 79 0.86 12.05 -5.64
N PRO A 80 -0.22 12.26 -4.86
CA PRO A 80 -0.08 13.02 -3.64
C PRO A 80 0.99 12.32 -2.82
N ALA A 81 2.13 12.99 -2.61
CA ALA A 81 3.25 12.47 -1.84
C ALA A 81 2.64 11.75 -0.64
N ALA A 82 2.84 10.43 -0.54
CA ALA A 82 2.23 9.60 0.51
C ALA A 82 2.31 10.40 1.79
N ALA A 83 1.15 10.95 2.22
CA ALA A 83 1.13 12.16 3.04
C ALA A 83 2.05 11.92 4.22
N ALA A 84 3.22 12.56 4.20
CA ALA A 84 4.25 12.31 5.19
C ALA A 84 3.56 12.53 6.52
N ASP A 85 3.54 11.49 7.36
CA ASP A 85 2.73 11.49 8.57
C ASP A 85 3.01 12.78 9.35
N PRO A 86 2.05 13.72 9.43
CA PRO A 86 2.29 15.01 10.04
C PRO A 86 2.69 14.83 11.49
N PHE A 87 2.30 13.73 12.16
CA PHE A 87 2.72 13.42 13.52
C PHE A 87 4.19 13.00 13.66
N ALA A 88 4.76 12.39 12.61
CA ALA A 88 6.12 11.90 12.59
C ALA A 88 7.14 12.97 12.16
N ALA A 89 6.68 14.04 11.49
CA ALA A 89 7.55 15.10 10.97
C ALA A 89 8.07 16.06 12.07
N LEU A 90 7.33 16.25 13.16
CA LEU A 90 7.73 17.19 14.24
C LEU A 90 8.72 16.57 15.23
N THR A 91 9.71 17.38 15.61
CA THR A 91 10.65 17.04 16.70
C THR A 91 10.02 17.25 18.08
N VAL A 92 10.74 16.86 19.14
CA VAL A 92 10.27 17.05 20.53
C VAL A 92 10.07 18.54 20.87
N ASP A 93 10.94 19.42 20.38
CA ASP A 93 10.84 20.86 20.62
C ASP A 93 9.68 21.50 19.83
N ASP A 94 9.40 20.98 18.63
CA ASP A 94 8.24 21.40 17.87
C ASP A 94 6.94 21.03 18.61
N TRP A 95 6.85 19.82 19.15
CA TRP A 95 5.69 19.41 19.96
C TRP A 95 5.51 20.23 21.24
N ARG A 96 6.62 20.67 21.85
CA ARG A 96 6.56 21.63 22.96
C ARG A 96 5.97 22.96 22.52
N THR A 97 6.35 23.45 21.34
CA THR A 97 5.84 24.69 20.77
C THR A 97 4.36 24.57 20.44
N VAL A 98 3.92 23.46 19.84
CA VAL A 98 2.51 23.17 19.58
C VAL A 98 1.67 23.22 20.86
N ALA A 99 2.14 22.60 21.96
CA ALA A 99 1.44 22.67 23.25
C ALA A 99 1.30 24.11 23.78
N GLN A 100 2.32 24.94 23.59
CA GLN A 100 2.28 26.36 23.99
C GLN A 100 1.31 27.17 23.13
N VAL A 101 1.33 26.98 21.80
CA VAL A 101 0.45 27.68 20.85
C VAL A 101 -1.02 27.32 21.09
N LEU A 102 -1.30 26.05 21.32
CA LEU A 102 -2.65 25.56 21.63
C LEU A 102 -3.07 25.84 23.08
N ASP A 103 -2.16 26.37 23.91
CA ASP A 103 -2.35 26.59 25.34
C ASP A 103 -2.88 25.33 26.05
N VAL A 104 -2.31 24.15 25.79
CA VAL A 104 -2.70 22.88 26.43
C VAL A 104 -1.52 22.22 27.15
N PRO A 105 -1.78 21.43 28.21
CA PRO A 105 -0.73 20.63 28.83
C PRO A 105 -0.08 19.68 27.82
N ARG A 106 1.22 19.41 27.99
CA ARG A 106 1.97 18.50 27.11
C ARG A 106 1.34 17.12 26.98
N GLN A 107 0.71 16.62 28.04
CA GLN A 107 0.03 15.32 28.05
C GLN A 107 -1.07 15.22 26.99
N VAL A 108 -1.77 16.32 26.70
CA VAL A 108 -2.81 16.37 25.66
C VAL A 108 -2.20 16.18 24.28
N VAL A 109 -1.12 16.91 23.99
CA VAL A 109 -0.39 16.82 22.73
C VAL A 109 0.25 15.45 22.55
N THR A 110 0.79 14.86 23.62
CA THR A 110 1.29 13.48 23.60
C THR A 110 0.18 12.48 23.27
N ALA A 111 -1.01 12.64 23.86
CA ALA A 111 -2.16 11.76 23.56
C ALA A 111 -2.64 11.88 22.11
N LEU A 112 -2.61 13.08 21.54
CA LEU A 112 -2.91 13.33 20.13
C LEU A 112 -1.86 12.67 19.22
N ARG A 113 -0.56 12.86 19.53
CA ARG A 113 0.55 12.26 18.80
C ARG A 113 0.51 10.73 18.79
N GLU A 114 0.13 10.13 19.92
CA GLU A 114 0.00 8.68 20.08
C GLU A 114 -1.32 8.15 19.47
N ARG A 115 -2.15 9.01 18.86
CA ARG A 115 -3.46 8.66 18.30
C ARG A 115 -4.39 7.97 19.31
N ARG A 116 -4.22 8.29 20.59
CA ARG A 116 -5.09 7.79 21.67
C ARG A 116 -6.42 8.53 21.75
N VAL A 117 -6.52 9.70 21.11
CA VAL A 117 -7.74 10.49 21.05
C VAL A 117 -8.56 10.12 19.83
N SER A 118 -9.86 9.87 20.03
CA SER A 118 -10.79 9.66 18.93
C SER A 118 -11.02 10.96 18.15
N ILE A 119 -10.73 10.96 16.84
CA ILE A 119 -10.80 12.17 16.01
C ILE A 119 -12.21 12.80 16.01
N VAL A 120 -13.27 11.98 16.04
CA VAL A 120 -14.67 12.46 16.06
C VAL A 120 -15.04 13.19 17.34
N SER A 121 -14.23 13.04 18.41
CA SER A 121 -14.43 13.76 19.66
C SER A 121 -13.70 15.11 19.71
N ILE A 122 -12.89 15.42 18.70
CA ILE A 122 -12.14 16.67 18.59
C ILE A 122 -12.98 17.68 17.81
N PRO A 123 -13.32 18.85 18.39
CA PRO A 123 -14.04 19.89 17.65
C PRO A 123 -13.25 20.36 16.43
N ARG A 124 -13.93 20.62 15.31
CA ARG A 124 -13.29 21.07 14.06
C ARG A 124 -12.40 22.29 14.24
N ARG A 125 -12.83 23.25 15.06
CA ARG A 125 -12.03 24.43 15.39
C ARG A 125 -10.70 24.05 16.02
N PHE A 126 -10.70 23.14 17.00
CA PHE A 126 -9.47 22.69 17.65
C PHE A 126 -8.57 21.94 16.67
N LEU A 127 -9.17 21.09 15.82
CA LEU A 127 -8.44 20.38 14.77
C LEU A 127 -7.76 21.34 13.78
N ALA A 128 -8.42 22.43 13.39
CA ALA A 128 -7.84 23.48 12.56
C ALA A 128 -6.69 24.21 13.25
N MET A 129 -6.81 24.56 14.53
CA MET A 129 -5.70 25.15 15.28
C MET A 129 -4.51 24.20 15.38
N LEU A 130 -4.76 22.89 15.56
CA LEU A 130 -3.72 21.87 15.60
C LEU A 130 -3.01 21.76 14.24
N ALA A 131 -3.77 21.74 13.13
CA ALA A 131 -3.23 21.72 11.78
C ALA A 131 -2.30 22.92 11.53
N GLU A 132 -2.77 24.12 11.87
CA GLU A 132 -2.00 25.35 11.74
C GLU A 132 -0.72 25.31 12.59
N ALA A 133 -0.82 24.87 13.85
CA ALA A 133 0.33 24.73 14.74
C ALA A 133 1.37 23.71 14.24
N MET A 134 0.92 22.67 13.53
CA MET A 134 1.77 21.65 12.90
C MET A 134 2.22 22.03 11.49
N ARG A 135 1.78 23.19 10.95
CA ARG A 135 2.00 23.62 9.55
C ARG A 135 1.53 22.57 8.55
N SER A 136 0.38 21.96 8.83
CA SER A 136 -0.27 20.93 8.01
C SER A 136 -1.72 21.35 7.72
N SER A 137 -2.42 20.62 6.85
CA SER A 137 -3.84 20.84 6.59
C SER A 137 -4.72 19.91 7.45
N VAL A 138 -5.98 20.29 7.64
CA VAL A 138 -6.95 19.46 8.38
C VAL A 138 -7.15 18.12 7.68
N GLU A 139 -7.19 18.10 6.34
CA GLU A 139 -7.34 16.89 5.54
C GLU A 139 -6.15 15.94 5.72
N GLN A 140 -4.93 16.48 5.83
CA GLN A 140 -3.72 15.69 6.11
C GLN A 140 -3.73 15.09 7.52
N LEU A 141 -4.24 15.83 8.51
CA LEU A 141 -4.44 15.30 9.86
C LEU A 141 -5.50 14.19 9.87
N GLU A 142 -6.67 14.41 9.25
CA GLU A 142 -7.74 13.41 9.15
C GLU A 142 -7.24 12.13 8.48
N SER A 143 -6.55 12.25 7.34
CA SER A 143 -5.99 11.11 6.60
C SER A 143 -4.91 10.35 7.38
N SER A 144 -4.21 10.99 8.32
CA SER A 144 -3.17 10.34 9.14
C SER A 144 -3.69 9.81 10.48
N TRP A 145 -4.92 10.18 10.84
CA TRP A 145 -5.67 9.66 11.99
C TRP A 145 -6.48 8.42 11.65
N GLU A 146 -6.97 8.32 10.41
CA GLU A 146 -7.59 7.12 9.88
C GLU A 146 -6.61 5.96 10.03
N PRO A 147 -7.00 4.85 10.70
CA PRO A 147 -6.18 3.65 10.71
C PRO A 147 -5.97 3.26 9.24
N ALA A 148 -4.70 3.19 8.82
CA ALA A 148 -4.35 2.83 7.45
C ALA A 148 -5.25 1.66 7.02
N PRO A 149 -6.04 1.80 5.92
CA PRO A 149 -6.92 0.74 5.51
C PRO A 149 -6.06 -0.51 5.43
N LEU A 150 -6.46 -1.53 6.19
CA LEU A 150 -5.78 -2.81 6.20
C LEU A 150 -5.88 -3.32 4.77
N LEU A 151 -4.88 -2.99 3.94
CA LEU A 151 -4.58 -3.75 2.75
C LEU A 151 -4.38 -5.15 3.30
N VAL A 152 -5.38 -6.00 3.09
CA VAL A 152 -5.35 -7.43 3.39
C VAL A 152 -4.31 -8.02 2.44
N ALA A 153 -3.05 -7.71 2.69
CA ALA A 153 -1.92 -8.43 2.16
C ALA A 153 -1.93 -9.76 2.90
N ARG A 154 -2.27 -10.80 2.13
CA ARG A 154 -2.23 -12.20 2.54
C ARG A 154 -0.86 -12.55 3.11
N SER A 155 -0.71 -12.44 4.43
CA SER A 155 0.47 -12.92 5.14
C SER A 155 0.03 -13.42 6.52
N TYR A 156 -0.12 -14.74 6.61
CA TYR A 156 -0.31 -15.50 7.84
C TYR A 156 0.92 -15.38 8.76
N LYS A 157 0.67 -15.47 10.07
CA LYS A 157 1.61 -15.49 11.22
C LYS A 157 2.04 -14.13 11.80
N ALA A 158 1.09 -13.49 12.49
CA ALA A 158 1.35 -12.95 13.82
C ALA A 158 0.01 -13.00 14.59
N GLU A 159 -0.05 -13.83 15.63
CA GLU A 159 -1.27 -14.09 16.41
C GLU A 159 -1.51 -13.06 17.51
N ASN A 160 -1.03 -11.82 17.31
CA ASN A 160 -1.40 -10.67 18.12
C ASN A 160 -1.38 -9.43 17.23
N LYS A 161 -2.58 -8.97 16.82
CA LYS A 161 -2.77 -7.61 16.33
C LYS A 161 -2.28 -6.67 17.45
N PRO A 162 -1.46 -5.63 17.17
CA PRO A 162 -1.38 -4.51 18.09
C PRO A 162 -2.82 -4.00 18.21
N ALA A 163 -3.47 -4.27 19.35
CA ALA A 163 -4.73 -3.65 19.64
C ALA A 163 -4.44 -2.16 19.64
N VAL A 164 -5.00 -1.44 18.67
CA VAL A 164 -5.15 0.01 18.77
C VAL A 164 -5.81 0.22 20.12
N GLY A 165 -5.05 0.74 21.08
CA GLY A 165 -5.55 0.97 22.44
C GLY A 165 -6.87 1.73 22.35
N GLU A 166 -7.81 1.39 23.22
CA GLU A 166 -9.14 2.00 23.27
C GLU A 166 -9.00 3.53 23.18
N GLN A 167 -9.48 4.10 22.07
CA GLN A 167 -9.38 5.55 21.87
C GLN A 167 -10.29 6.23 22.89
N VAL A 168 -9.73 7.20 23.61
CA VAL A 168 -10.45 8.01 24.59
C VAL A 168 -10.96 9.30 23.94
N THR A 169 -11.99 9.91 24.53
CA THR A 169 -12.51 11.18 24.03
C THR A 169 -11.53 12.32 24.33
N PHE A 170 -11.55 13.36 23.51
CA PHE A 170 -10.75 14.55 23.70
C PHE A 170 -11.06 15.21 25.05
N GLU A 171 -12.33 15.26 25.44
CA GLU A 171 -12.74 15.77 26.75
C GLU A 171 -12.10 14.99 27.90
N GLN A 172 -12.08 13.65 27.83
CA GLN A 172 -11.49 12.82 28.88
C GLN A 172 -9.98 13.09 29.02
N VAL A 173 -9.27 13.25 27.90
CA VAL A 173 -7.85 13.60 27.92
C VAL A 173 -7.60 14.97 28.55
N LEU A 174 -8.48 15.95 28.31
CA LEU A 174 -8.37 17.25 28.96
C LEU A 174 -8.62 17.16 30.48
N ILE A 175 -9.54 16.30 30.91
CA ILE A 175 -9.81 16.02 32.33
C ILE A 175 -8.57 15.37 32.98
N ASP A 176 -8.04 14.31 32.37
CA ASP A 176 -6.89 13.55 32.89
C ASP A 176 -5.62 14.41 32.94
N ALA A 177 -5.49 15.38 32.02
CA ALA A 177 -4.42 16.37 32.00
C ALA A 177 -4.62 17.54 33.00
N GLY A 178 -5.70 17.54 33.78
CA GLY A 178 -5.99 18.56 34.78
C GLY A 178 -6.41 19.91 34.20
N VAL A 179 -6.95 19.96 32.98
CA VAL A 179 -7.41 21.21 32.36
C VAL A 179 -8.68 21.72 33.07
N PRO A 180 -8.69 22.98 33.58
CA PRO A 180 -9.84 23.55 34.27
C PRO A 180 -11.10 23.55 33.40
N ALA A 181 -12.28 23.41 34.04
CA ALA A 181 -13.56 23.27 33.34
C ALA A 181 -13.86 24.42 32.37
N GLU A 182 -13.58 25.67 32.76
CA GLU A 182 -13.78 26.85 31.88
C GLU A 182 -12.92 26.79 30.62
N LYS A 183 -11.67 26.35 30.76
CA LYS A 183 -10.73 26.21 29.65
C LYS A 183 -11.12 25.05 28.74
N ARG A 184 -11.57 23.94 29.33
CA ARG A 184 -12.09 22.79 28.59
C ARG A 184 -13.33 23.16 27.78
N ALA A 185 -14.27 23.91 28.36
CA ALA A 185 -15.44 24.40 27.63
C ALA A 185 -15.06 25.29 26.43
N ARG A 186 -14.06 26.16 26.57
CA ARG A 186 -13.55 26.98 25.45
C ARG A 186 -12.90 26.14 24.35
N LEU A 187 -12.16 25.08 24.71
CA LEU A 187 -11.51 24.19 23.76
C LEU A 187 -12.51 23.25 23.06
N LEU A 188 -13.63 22.92 23.73
CA LEU A 188 -14.70 22.07 23.20
C LEU A 188 -15.77 22.84 22.41
N ALA A 189 -15.81 24.17 22.50
CA ALA A 189 -16.77 24.97 21.76
C ALA A 189 -16.52 24.92 20.24
N GLU A 190 -17.52 24.49 19.47
CA GLU A 190 -17.57 24.74 18.04
C GLU A 190 -17.79 26.25 17.81
N ALA A 191 -17.08 26.85 16.86
CA ALA A 191 -17.40 28.19 16.40
C ALA A 191 -18.45 28.05 15.28
N ASP A 192 -19.53 28.80 15.38
CA ASP A 192 -20.49 29.05 14.29
C ASP A 192 -19.79 29.63 13.04
#